data_AF-A0A2S7VSP7-F1
#
_entry.id   AF-A0A2S7VSP7-F1
#
_cell.length_a   1.000
_cell.length_b   1.000
_cell.length_c   1.000
_cell.angle_alpha   90.00
_cell.angle_beta   90.00
_cell.angle_gamma   90.00
#
_symmetry.space_group_name_H-M   'P 1'
#
loop_
_entity.id
_entity.type
_entity.pdbx_description
1 polymer ?
#
loop_
_entity_poly.entity_id
_entity_poly.type
_entity_poly.pdbx_seq_one_letter_code
_entity_poly.pdbx_strand_id
1 'polypeptide(L)'
;MSVWKKLVTAIKGGANEAAEAVADNQALRILDQEIREAKEELRRSDEALVKIIAKRKLSEQKVASFDSGIAEYEGHARSAMEKGQQDLALECATKVATLRSEQQAEQAYFQQFTQSEQSMRTNIAQAKDKLRQLEQQVDVVKANEAVQKAQAAVSATNVGANAKMHTAVESLDRIKRRQDERQAQFEAAQELHEQQSGSSLDKKLADAGIVSGGSTSAEDELARILGQ
;
A
#
# COMPACT_ATOMS: atom_id res chain seq x y z
N MET A 1 11.75 -22.10 11.44
CA MET A 1 10.44 -22.53 11.98
C MET A 1 9.67 -21.29 12.39
N SER A 2 8.60 -20.95 11.66
CA SER A 2 7.83 -19.69 11.84
C SER A 2 7.18 -19.60 13.22
N VAL A 3 7.25 -18.41 13.84
CA VAL A 3 6.66 -18.06 15.15
C VAL A 3 5.17 -18.43 15.23
N TRP A 4 4.48 -18.33 14.10
CA TRP A 4 3.09 -18.71 13.92
C TRP A 4 2.82 -20.20 14.25
N LYS A 5 3.74 -21.10 13.90
CA LYS A 5 3.58 -22.54 14.19
C LYS A 5 3.79 -22.87 15.68
N LYS A 6 4.56 -22.05 16.40
CA LYS A 6 4.74 -22.18 17.85
C LYS A 6 3.51 -21.70 18.63
N LEU A 7 2.88 -20.60 18.19
CA LEU A 7 1.63 -20.10 18.75
C LEU A 7 0.49 -21.12 18.62
N VAL A 8 0.32 -21.73 17.45
CA VAL A 8 -0.70 -22.76 17.22
C VAL A 8 -0.44 -24.05 18.02
N THR A 9 0.82 -24.36 18.34
CA THR A 9 1.17 -25.55 19.13
C THR A 9 0.96 -25.32 20.63
N ALA A 10 1.15 -24.08 21.11
CA ALA A 10 0.89 -23.72 22.50
C ALA A 10 -0.61 -23.83 22.86
N ILE A 11 -1.50 -23.39 21.95
CA ILE A 11 -2.97 -23.47 22.10
C ILE A 11 -3.49 -24.92 22.14
N LYS A 12 -2.75 -25.89 21.56
CA LYS A 12 -3.22 -27.28 21.43
C LYS A 12 -2.78 -28.19 22.59
N GLY A 13 -1.94 -27.70 23.50
CA GLY A 13 -1.41 -28.46 24.64
C GLY A 13 -1.87 -27.86 25.96
N GLY A 14 -3.00 -28.33 26.49
CA GLY A 14 -3.61 -27.80 27.70
C GLY A 14 -2.67 -27.77 28.92
N ALA A 15 -2.20 -26.57 29.27
CA ALA A 15 -1.47 -26.27 30.48
C ALA A 15 -1.97 -24.95 31.06
N ASN A 16 -2.69 -25.04 32.19
CA ASN A 16 -3.11 -23.96 33.11
C ASN A 16 -3.51 -22.61 32.47
N GLU A 17 -4.77 -22.17 32.65
CA GLU A 17 -5.28 -20.85 32.21
C GLU A 17 -4.39 -19.66 32.65
N ALA A 18 -3.61 -19.81 33.72
CA ALA A 18 -2.62 -18.82 34.17
C ALA A 18 -1.33 -18.73 33.33
N ALA A 19 -0.93 -19.80 32.63
CA ALA A 19 0.24 -19.83 31.77
C ALA A 19 -0.04 -19.28 30.35
N GLU A 20 -1.25 -19.53 29.82
CA GLU A 20 -1.73 -18.91 28.57
C GLU A 20 -1.90 -17.40 28.73
N ALA A 21 -2.52 -16.91 29.81
CA ALA A 21 -2.72 -15.48 30.03
C ALA A 21 -1.41 -14.65 30.12
N VAL A 22 -0.32 -15.25 30.61
CA VAL A 22 1.02 -14.62 30.67
C VAL A 22 1.67 -14.61 29.29
N ALA A 23 1.52 -15.69 28.51
CA ALA A 23 2.02 -15.75 27.15
C ALA A 23 1.25 -14.78 26.22
N ASP A 24 -0.06 -14.64 26.41
CA ASP A 24 -0.94 -13.74 25.64
C ASP A 24 -0.65 -12.26 25.93
N ASN A 25 -0.41 -11.89 27.19
CA ASN A 25 0.02 -10.52 27.53
C ASN A 25 1.35 -10.16 26.86
N GLN A 26 2.29 -11.11 26.80
CA GLN A 26 3.57 -10.88 26.13
C GLN A 26 3.40 -10.79 24.60
N ALA A 27 2.50 -11.57 24.01
CA ALA A 27 2.18 -11.50 22.59
C ALA A 27 1.56 -10.14 22.20
N LEU A 28 0.62 -9.61 22.99
CA LEU A 28 0.05 -8.28 22.76
C LEU A 28 1.10 -7.17 22.86
N ARG A 29 2.04 -7.28 23.81
CA ARG A 29 3.15 -6.32 23.94
C ARG A 29 4.09 -6.35 22.74
N ILE A 30 4.38 -7.54 22.21
CA ILE A 30 5.18 -7.72 20.99
C ILE A 30 4.45 -7.11 19.80
N LEU A 31 3.16 -7.40 19.64
CA LEU A 31 2.36 -6.88 18.54
C LEU A 31 2.24 -5.35 18.56
N ASP A 32 2.09 -4.74 19.75
CA ASP A 32 2.16 -3.29 19.93
C ASP A 32 3.49 -2.70 19.47
N GLN A 33 4.59 -3.40 19.75
CA GLN A 33 5.92 -2.98 19.33
C GLN A 33 6.08 -3.10 17.80
N GLU A 34 5.65 -4.21 17.21
CA GLU A 34 5.66 -4.42 15.77
C GLU A 34 4.81 -3.38 15.03
N ILE A 35 3.64 -3.00 15.57
CA ILE A 35 2.79 -1.93 15.04
C ILE A 35 3.54 -0.59 15.07
N ARG A 36 4.23 -0.26 16.17
CA ARG A 36 5.01 0.99 16.27
C ARG A 36 6.18 1.00 15.27
N GLU A 37 6.87 -0.11 15.11
CA GLU A 37 7.95 -0.25 14.13
C GLU A 37 7.43 -0.11 12.70
N ALA A 38 6.29 -0.74 12.39
CA ALA A 38 5.63 -0.61 11.09
C ALA A 38 5.21 0.85 10.79
N LYS A 39 4.73 1.60 11.79
CA LYS A 39 4.44 3.04 11.64
C LYS A 39 5.69 3.83 11.28
N GLU A 40 6.80 3.58 11.95
CA GLU A 40 8.05 4.30 11.69
C GLU A 40 8.60 3.96 10.30
N GLU A 41 8.50 2.71 9.87
CA GLU A 41 8.91 2.30 8.53
C GLU A 41 8.00 2.87 7.43
N LEU A 42 6.69 2.99 7.68
CA LEU A 42 5.78 3.72 6.80
C LEU A 42 6.15 5.20 6.68
N ARG A 43 6.55 5.84 7.78
CA ARG A 43 7.02 7.23 7.78
C ARG A 43 8.27 7.40 6.92
N ARG A 44 9.23 6.47 7.03
CA ARG A 44 10.42 6.43 6.16
C ARG A 44 10.07 6.18 4.70
N SER A 45 9.07 5.35 4.44
CA SER A 45 8.56 5.09 3.09
C SER A 45 7.93 6.36 2.48
N ASP A 46 7.19 7.15 3.26
CA ASP A 46 6.67 8.46 2.83
C ASP A 46 7.83 9.42 2.48
N GLU A 47 8.87 9.49 3.30
CA GLU A 47 10.06 10.31 2.99
C GLU A 47 10.77 9.86 1.72
N ALA A 48 10.89 8.55 1.50
CA ALA A 48 11.45 8.00 0.27
C ALA A 48 10.60 8.34 -0.95
N LEU A 49 9.27 8.26 -0.83
CA LEU A 49 8.33 8.68 -1.87
C LEU A 49 8.52 10.17 -2.22
N VAL A 50 8.66 11.05 -1.24
CA VAL A 50 8.93 12.48 -1.49
C VAL A 50 10.20 12.68 -2.31
N LYS A 51 11.27 11.92 -2.03
CA LYS A 51 12.51 11.97 -2.82
C LYS A 51 12.30 11.50 -4.26
N ILE A 52 11.49 10.48 -4.50
CA ILE A 52 11.14 10.01 -5.85
C ILE A 52 10.32 11.07 -6.59
N ILE A 53 9.32 11.67 -5.94
CA ILE A 53 8.53 12.77 -6.50
C ILE A 53 9.43 13.93 -6.91
N ALA A 54 10.39 14.31 -6.06
CA ALA A 54 11.34 15.37 -6.37
C ALA A 54 12.19 15.03 -7.60
N LYS A 55 12.74 13.81 -7.68
CA LYS A 55 13.49 13.34 -8.86
C LYS A 55 12.64 13.34 -10.13
N ARG A 56 11.39 12.87 -10.05
CA ARG A 56 10.45 12.91 -11.18
C ARG A 56 10.26 14.34 -11.68
N LYS A 57 9.98 15.29 -10.78
CA LYS A 57 9.77 16.71 -11.13
C LYS A 57 11.01 17.35 -11.75
N LEU A 58 12.20 17.04 -11.24
CA LEU A 58 13.45 17.54 -11.82
C LEU A 58 13.68 16.98 -13.23
N SER A 59 13.42 15.69 -13.43
CA SER A 59 13.52 15.04 -14.75
C SER A 59 12.49 15.61 -15.73
N GLU A 60 11.25 15.84 -15.28
CA GLU A 60 10.19 16.51 -16.05
C GLU A 60 10.60 17.91 -16.53
N GLN A 61 11.13 18.73 -15.61
CA GLN A 61 11.63 20.06 -15.94
C GLN A 61 12.79 20.01 -16.94
N LYS A 62 13.67 19.01 -16.82
CA LYS A 62 14.80 18.84 -17.73
C LYS A 62 14.35 18.41 -19.12
N VAL A 63 13.40 17.48 -19.23
CA VAL A 63 12.74 17.14 -20.52
C VAL A 63 12.15 18.41 -21.16
N ALA A 64 11.37 19.18 -20.40
CA ALA A 64 10.76 20.42 -20.91
C ALA A 64 11.80 21.47 -21.37
N SER A 65 12.96 21.53 -20.71
CA SER A 65 14.07 22.39 -21.12
C SER A 65 14.69 21.94 -22.45
N PHE A 66 14.81 20.62 -22.67
CA PHE A 66 15.27 20.09 -23.94
C PHE A 66 14.25 20.34 -25.06
N ASP A 67 12.95 20.17 -24.79
CA ASP A 67 11.88 20.49 -25.75
C ASP A 67 11.94 21.95 -26.21
N SER A 68 12.14 22.87 -25.25
CA SER A 68 12.28 24.29 -25.56
C SER A 68 13.53 24.57 -26.42
N GLY A 69 14.68 23.98 -26.05
CA GLY A 69 15.91 24.12 -26.83
C GLY A 69 15.80 23.53 -28.23
N ILE A 70 15.15 22.37 -28.38
CA ILE A 70 14.88 21.75 -29.69
C ILE A 70 14.04 22.70 -30.55
N ALA A 71 12.93 23.22 -30.03
CA ALA A 71 12.07 24.14 -30.76
C ALA A 71 12.80 25.42 -31.17
N GLU A 72 13.66 25.95 -30.30
CA GLU A 72 14.48 27.13 -30.59
C GLU A 72 15.45 26.87 -31.75
N TYR A 73 16.28 25.82 -31.66
CA TYR A 73 17.27 25.52 -32.70
C TYR A 73 16.64 25.04 -34.01
N GLU A 74 15.46 24.41 -33.98
CA GLU A 74 14.67 24.15 -35.19
C GLU A 74 14.19 25.45 -35.85
N GLY A 75 13.79 26.45 -35.06
CA GLY A 75 13.49 27.81 -35.54
C GLY A 75 14.69 28.49 -36.19
N HIS A 76 15.86 28.43 -35.54
CA HIS A 76 17.11 28.95 -36.08
C HIS A 76 17.52 28.26 -37.37
N ALA A 77 17.41 26.93 -37.44
CA ALA A 77 17.73 26.15 -38.65
C ALA A 77 16.85 26.57 -39.85
N ARG A 78 15.53 26.72 -39.64
CA ARG A 78 14.61 27.22 -40.68
C ARG A 78 15.00 28.62 -41.15
N SER A 79 15.28 29.53 -40.22
CA SER A 79 15.66 30.91 -40.52
C SER A 79 16.99 31.01 -41.27
N ALA A 80 17.96 30.15 -40.95
CA ALA A 80 19.24 30.07 -41.65
C ALA A 80 19.07 29.56 -43.09
N MET A 81 18.21 28.54 -43.30
CA MET A 81 17.88 28.03 -44.64
C MET A 81 17.20 29.08 -45.51
N GLU A 82 16.24 29.83 -44.97
CA GLU A 82 15.56 30.93 -45.68
C GLU A 82 16.53 32.02 -46.15
N LYS A 83 17.62 32.23 -45.39
CA LYS A 83 18.69 33.19 -45.71
C LYS A 83 19.81 32.60 -46.57
N GLY A 84 19.69 31.35 -47.02
CA GLY A 84 20.69 30.65 -47.83
C GLY A 84 21.96 30.24 -47.06
N GLN A 85 21.94 30.30 -45.73
CA GLN A 85 23.07 29.96 -44.85
C GLN A 85 23.06 28.47 -44.51
N GLN A 86 23.34 27.62 -45.50
CA GLN A 86 23.22 26.16 -45.38
C GLN A 86 24.12 25.56 -44.29
N ASP A 87 25.36 26.03 -44.16
CA ASP A 87 26.29 25.52 -43.13
C ASP A 87 25.76 25.80 -41.71
N LEU A 88 25.24 27.02 -41.47
CA LEU A 88 24.66 27.39 -40.18
C LEU A 88 23.37 26.60 -39.87
N ALA A 89 22.56 26.32 -40.89
CA ALA A 89 21.38 25.47 -40.73
C ALA A 89 21.77 24.03 -40.36
N LEU A 90 22.84 23.50 -40.96
CA LEU A 90 23.37 22.17 -40.65
C LEU A 90 23.92 22.10 -39.21
N GLU A 91 24.60 23.15 -38.74
CA GLU A 91 25.05 23.25 -37.35
C GLU A 91 23.86 23.26 -36.36
N CYS A 92 22.81 24.04 -36.65
CA CYS A 92 21.59 24.04 -35.84
C CYS A 92 20.91 22.67 -35.81
N ALA A 93 20.80 21.99 -36.96
CA ALA A 93 20.23 20.65 -37.06
C ALA A 93 21.06 19.62 -36.28
N THR A 94 22.39 19.74 -36.29
CA THR A 94 23.29 18.90 -35.49
C THR A 94 23.06 19.12 -33.99
N LYS A 95 22.86 20.38 -33.57
CA LYS A 95 22.52 20.69 -32.17
C LYS A 95 21.18 20.10 -31.75
N VAL A 96 20.16 20.17 -32.62
CA VAL A 96 18.86 19.54 -32.39
C VAL A 96 18.99 18.02 -32.24
N ALA A 97 19.79 17.37 -33.08
CA ALA A 97 20.02 15.93 -32.97
C ALA A 97 20.63 15.53 -31.62
N THR A 98 21.61 16.30 -31.13
CA THR A 98 22.19 16.10 -29.79
C THR A 98 21.15 16.29 -28.69
N LEU A 99 20.38 17.39 -28.72
CA LEU A 99 19.36 17.67 -27.72
C LEU A 99 18.26 16.59 -27.70
N ARG A 100 17.85 16.07 -28.85
CA ARG A 100 16.88 14.96 -28.95
C ARG A 100 17.40 13.66 -28.33
N SER A 101 18.68 13.36 -28.52
CA SER A 101 19.32 12.19 -27.89
C SER A 101 19.33 12.32 -26.37
N GLU A 102 19.73 13.48 -25.84
CA GLU A 102 19.71 13.77 -24.40
C GLU A 102 18.29 13.77 -23.82
N GLN A 103 17.33 14.36 -24.54
CA GLN A 103 15.92 14.33 -24.18
C GLN A 103 15.40 12.90 -24.07
N GLN A 104 15.69 12.04 -25.04
CA GLN A 104 15.21 10.66 -25.03
C GLN A 104 15.73 9.88 -23.82
N ALA A 105 17.00 10.07 -23.46
CA ALA A 105 17.57 9.48 -22.26
C ALA A 105 16.89 10.01 -20.99
N GLU A 106 16.67 11.32 -20.90
CA GLU A 106 15.99 11.93 -19.75
C GLU A 106 14.51 11.52 -19.64
N GLN A 107 13.83 11.37 -20.78
CA GLN A 107 12.45 10.91 -20.86
C GLN A 107 12.28 9.50 -20.27
N ALA A 108 13.27 8.62 -20.50
CA ALA A 108 13.27 7.28 -19.90
C ALA A 108 13.37 7.35 -18.37
N TYR A 109 14.22 8.23 -17.81
CA TYR A 109 14.29 8.46 -16.36
C TYR A 109 12.98 9.02 -15.81
N PHE A 110 12.38 10.01 -16.48
CA PHE A 110 11.09 10.56 -16.09
C PHE A 110 9.99 9.49 -16.03
N GLN A 111 9.90 8.63 -17.03
CA GLN A 111 8.94 7.52 -17.06
C GLN A 111 9.20 6.53 -15.90
N GLN A 112 10.46 6.16 -15.66
CA GLN A 112 10.82 5.26 -14.57
C GLN A 112 10.46 5.84 -13.19
N PHE A 113 10.74 7.13 -12.95
CA PHE A 113 10.36 7.78 -11.70
C PHE A 113 8.84 7.90 -11.54
N THR A 114 8.11 8.15 -12.64
CA THR A 114 6.65 8.20 -12.63
C THR A 114 6.03 6.86 -12.24
N GLN A 115 6.52 5.76 -12.83
CA GLN A 115 6.05 4.42 -12.49
C GLN A 115 6.40 4.06 -11.04
N SER A 116 7.62 4.39 -10.59
CA SER A 116 8.06 4.17 -9.21
C SER A 116 7.20 4.96 -8.21
N GLU A 117 6.90 6.24 -8.50
CA GLU A 117 6.01 7.07 -7.69
C GLU A 117 4.63 6.42 -7.54
N GLN A 118 4.01 6.00 -8.65
CA GLN A 118 2.66 5.43 -8.65
C GLN A 118 2.62 4.12 -7.85
N SER A 119 3.59 3.23 -8.06
CA SER A 119 3.70 1.97 -7.33
C SER A 119 3.88 2.21 -5.82
N MET A 120 4.78 3.13 -5.45
CA MET A 120 5.01 3.48 -4.04
C MET A 120 3.76 4.08 -3.38
N ARG A 121 3.03 4.97 -4.06
CA ARG A 121 1.77 5.54 -3.53
C ARG A 121 0.75 4.45 -3.21
N THR A 122 0.54 3.52 -4.15
CA THR A 122 -0.41 2.41 -3.97
C THR A 122 0.02 1.51 -2.82
N ASN A 123 1.29 1.10 -2.77
CA ASN A 123 1.80 0.19 -1.75
C ASN A 123 1.75 0.83 -0.35
N ILE A 124 2.13 2.11 -0.23
CA ILE A 124 2.06 2.86 1.03
C ILE A 124 0.61 3.01 1.50
N ALA A 125 -0.33 3.31 0.61
CA ALA A 125 -1.75 3.42 0.96
C ALA A 125 -2.29 2.08 1.48
N GLN A 126 -2.05 0.98 0.76
CA GLN A 126 -2.46 -0.35 1.20
C GLN A 126 -1.83 -0.76 2.54
N ALA A 127 -0.56 -0.44 2.75
CA ALA A 127 0.12 -0.73 4.01
C ALA A 127 -0.41 0.11 5.18
N LYS A 128 -0.74 1.40 4.95
CA LYS A 128 -1.40 2.26 5.93
C LYS A 128 -2.78 1.73 6.32
N ASP A 129 -3.56 1.28 5.34
CA ASP A 129 -4.86 0.69 5.59
C ASP A 129 -4.72 -0.57 6.43
N LYS A 130 -3.89 -1.54 6.01
CA LYS A 130 -3.64 -2.78 6.78
C LYS A 130 -3.17 -2.50 8.21
N LEU A 131 -2.29 -1.51 8.39
CA LEU A 131 -1.82 -1.14 9.71
C LEU A 131 -2.96 -0.62 10.59
N ARG A 132 -3.82 0.25 10.05
CA ARG A 132 -5.00 0.73 10.78
C ARG A 132 -5.94 -0.41 11.17
N GLN A 133 -6.12 -1.39 10.29
CA GLN A 133 -6.93 -2.58 10.58
C GLN A 133 -6.32 -3.41 11.71
N LEU A 134 -5.00 -3.64 11.69
CA LEU A 134 -4.28 -4.34 12.75
C LEU A 134 -4.40 -3.61 14.10
N GLU A 135 -4.26 -2.29 14.11
CA GLU A 135 -4.45 -1.48 15.33
C GLU A 135 -5.84 -1.66 15.93
N GLN A 136 -6.88 -1.59 15.09
CA GLN A 136 -8.24 -1.78 15.54
C GLN A 136 -8.45 -3.19 16.13
N GLN A 137 -7.90 -4.22 15.50
CA GLN A 137 -7.97 -5.60 15.99
C GLN A 137 -7.29 -5.73 17.36
N VAL A 138 -6.10 -5.13 17.53
CA VAL A 138 -5.39 -5.11 18.82
C VAL A 138 -6.20 -4.42 19.90
N ASP A 139 -6.84 -3.28 19.60
CA ASP A 139 -7.67 -2.56 20.56
C ASP A 139 -8.89 -3.39 21.01
N VAL A 140 -9.53 -4.12 20.07
CA VAL A 140 -10.63 -5.03 20.38
C VAL A 140 -10.16 -6.18 21.29
N VAL A 141 -9.01 -6.79 20.99
CA VAL A 141 -8.45 -7.87 21.82
C VAL A 141 -8.14 -7.37 23.23
N LYS A 142 -7.51 -6.20 23.37
CA LYS A 142 -7.24 -5.58 24.68
C LYS A 142 -8.51 -5.27 25.46
N ALA A 143 -9.55 -4.76 24.79
CA ALA A 143 -10.84 -4.51 25.42
C ALA A 143 -11.48 -5.81 25.93
N ASN A 144 -11.43 -6.87 25.13
CA ASN A 144 -11.92 -8.20 25.51
C ASN A 144 -11.14 -8.78 26.70
N GLU A 145 -9.82 -8.62 26.72
CA GLU A 145 -8.99 -9.04 27.84
C GLU A 145 -9.34 -8.28 29.13
N ALA A 146 -9.55 -6.97 29.06
CA ALA A 146 -9.97 -6.15 30.19
C ALA A 146 -11.33 -6.58 30.75
N VAL A 147 -12.29 -6.90 29.87
CA VAL A 147 -13.60 -7.45 30.24
C VAL A 147 -13.46 -8.79 30.98
N GLN A 148 -12.65 -9.71 30.46
CA GLN A 148 -12.41 -11.01 31.09
C GLN A 148 -11.76 -10.87 32.47
N LYS A 149 -10.74 -9.99 32.60
CA LYS A 149 -10.10 -9.67 33.88
C LYS A 149 -11.11 -9.11 34.89
N ALA A 150 -12.01 -8.20 34.46
CA ALA A 150 -13.06 -7.67 35.31
C ALA A 150 -14.06 -8.74 35.75
N GLN A 151 -14.48 -9.63 34.84
CA GLN A 151 -15.37 -10.75 35.14
C GLN A 151 -14.73 -11.73 36.14
N ALA A 152 -13.45 -12.06 35.98
CA ALA A 152 -12.70 -12.93 36.89
C ALA A 152 -12.53 -12.32 38.29
N ALA A 153 -12.24 -11.02 38.38
CA ALA A 153 -12.19 -10.32 39.67
C ALA A 153 -13.55 -10.32 40.36
N VAL A 154 -14.64 -10.12 39.60
CA VAL A 154 -16.01 -10.15 40.11
C VAL A 154 -16.42 -11.55 40.61
N SER A 155 -16.11 -12.61 39.87
CA SER A 155 -16.44 -13.99 40.29
C SER A 155 -15.67 -14.41 41.54
N ALA A 156 -14.41 -13.98 41.69
CA ALA A 156 -13.61 -14.20 42.89
C ALA A 156 -14.13 -13.45 44.13
N THR A 157 -14.90 -12.38 43.94
CA THR A 157 -15.40 -11.51 45.03
C THR A 157 -16.83 -11.88 45.48
N ASN A 158 -17.50 -12.83 44.81
CA ASN A 158 -18.93 -13.12 45.00
C ASN A 158 -19.25 -14.16 46.08
N VAL A 159 -19.00 -13.78 47.34
CA VAL A 159 -19.84 -14.17 48.48
C VAL A 159 -20.59 -12.91 48.95
N GLY A 160 -21.69 -12.50 48.28
CA GLY A 160 -22.72 -11.68 48.95
C GLY A 160 -23.38 -10.44 48.29
N ALA A 161 -23.12 -10.02 47.04
CA ALA A 161 -23.71 -8.76 46.50
C ALA A 161 -24.45 -8.93 45.14
N ASN A 162 -25.69 -9.45 45.17
CA ASN A 162 -26.31 -10.08 43.99
C ASN A 162 -27.16 -9.17 43.06
N ALA A 163 -27.74 -8.04 43.50
CA ALA A 163 -28.80 -7.39 42.71
C ALA A 163 -28.35 -6.25 41.75
N LYS A 164 -27.39 -5.39 42.14
CA LYS A 164 -26.97 -4.25 41.29
C LYS A 164 -25.89 -4.62 40.27
N MET A 165 -25.14 -5.69 40.53
CA MET A 165 -24.07 -6.20 39.66
C MET A 165 -24.57 -6.98 38.46
N HIS A 166 -25.70 -7.69 38.56
CA HIS A 166 -26.28 -8.46 37.46
C HIS A 166 -26.55 -7.58 36.23
N THR A 167 -27.05 -6.36 36.46
CA THR A 167 -27.31 -5.34 35.43
C THR A 167 -26.05 -4.81 34.74
N ALA A 168 -24.92 -4.75 35.47
CA ALA A 168 -23.64 -4.29 34.94
C ALA A 168 -22.98 -5.37 34.06
N VAL A 169 -23.04 -6.63 34.51
CA VAL A 169 -22.57 -7.80 33.74
C VAL A 169 -23.41 -8.01 32.48
N GLU A 170 -24.74 -7.91 32.56
CA GLU A 170 -25.62 -7.94 31.36
C GLU A 170 -25.34 -6.78 30.40
N SER A 171 -25.01 -5.60 30.92
CA SER A 171 -24.65 -4.45 30.08
C SER A 171 -23.31 -4.67 29.38
N LEU A 172 -22.36 -5.33 30.04
CA LEU A 172 -21.08 -5.72 29.46
C LEU A 172 -21.25 -6.78 28.37
N ASP A 173 -22.06 -7.82 28.62
CA ASP A 173 -22.38 -8.85 27.62
C ASP A 173 -23.08 -8.26 26.40
N ARG A 174 -23.96 -7.29 26.60
CA ARG A 174 -24.59 -6.55 25.50
C ARG A 174 -23.58 -5.72 24.71
N ILE A 175 -22.61 -5.08 25.38
CA ILE A 175 -21.53 -4.33 24.71
C ILE A 175 -20.64 -5.28 23.92
N LYS A 176 -20.28 -6.43 24.48
CA LYS A 176 -19.45 -7.46 23.85
C LYS A 176 -20.11 -8.02 22.59
N ARG A 177 -21.39 -8.40 22.66
CA ARG A 177 -22.15 -8.83 21.47
C ARG A 177 -22.15 -7.78 20.36
N ARG A 178 -22.27 -6.50 20.73
CA ARG A 178 -22.23 -5.37 19.78
C ARG A 178 -20.83 -5.10 19.21
N GLN A 179 -19.77 -5.57 19.87
CA GLN A 179 -18.40 -5.51 19.38
C GLN A 179 -18.11 -6.71 18.48
N ASP A 180 -18.53 -7.91 18.86
CA ASP A 180 -18.44 -9.14 18.06
C ASP A 180 -19.20 -8.98 16.72
N GLU A 181 -20.41 -8.42 16.75
CA GLU A 181 -21.17 -8.08 15.53
C GLU A 181 -20.42 -7.10 14.63
N ARG A 182 -19.72 -6.11 15.22
CA ARG A 182 -18.92 -5.14 14.47
C ARG A 182 -17.66 -5.75 13.88
N GLN A 183 -17.03 -6.67 14.60
CA GLN A 183 -15.87 -7.43 14.13
C GLN A 183 -16.27 -8.32 12.95
N ALA A 184 -17.39 -9.05 13.06
CA ALA A 184 -17.94 -9.86 11.97
C ALA A 184 -18.30 -9.01 10.74
N GLN A 185 -18.85 -7.80 10.93
CA GLN A 185 -19.10 -6.86 9.84
C GLN A 185 -17.81 -6.39 9.16
N PHE A 186 -16.75 -6.20 9.93
CA PHE A 186 -15.46 -5.78 9.41
C PHE A 186 -14.75 -6.89 8.63
N GLU A 187 -14.78 -8.12 9.13
CA GLU A 187 -14.29 -9.31 8.41
C GLU A 187 -15.05 -9.51 7.10
N ALA A 188 -16.39 -9.42 7.13
CA ALA A 188 -17.21 -9.47 5.93
C ALA A 188 -16.87 -8.34 4.93
N ALA A 189 -16.53 -7.14 5.41
CA ALA A 189 -16.10 -6.03 4.57
C ALA A 189 -14.71 -6.26 3.96
N GLN A 190 -13.78 -6.88 4.71
CA GLN A 190 -12.47 -7.28 4.19
C GLN A 190 -12.61 -8.38 3.12
N GLU A 191 -13.45 -9.38 3.34
CA GLU A 191 -13.75 -10.41 2.33
C GLU A 191 -14.36 -9.82 1.06
N LEU A 192 -15.28 -8.86 1.19
CA LEU A 192 -15.84 -8.12 0.06
C LEU A 192 -14.77 -7.30 -0.68
N HIS A 193 -13.85 -6.68 0.05
CA HIS A 193 -12.76 -5.91 -0.55
C HIS A 193 -11.75 -6.81 -1.27
N GLU A 194 -11.40 -7.97 -0.71
CA GLU A 194 -10.56 -8.98 -1.36
C GLU A 194 -11.23 -9.55 -2.62
N GLN A 195 -12.55 -9.73 -2.59
CA GLN A 195 -13.34 -10.12 -3.77
C GLN A 195 -13.39 -9.02 -4.84
N GLN A 196 -13.54 -7.75 -4.45
CA GLN A 196 -13.58 -6.61 -5.37
C GLN A 196 -12.20 -6.21 -5.93
N SER A 197 -11.10 -6.50 -5.22
CA SER A 197 -9.74 -6.16 -5.66
C SER A 197 -9.18 -7.04 -6.80
N GLY A 198 -10.01 -7.88 -7.44
CA GLY A 198 -9.72 -8.55 -8.71
C GLY A 198 -8.67 -9.68 -8.69
N SER A 199 -7.87 -9.80 -7.63
CA SER A 199 -6.72 -10.72 -7.59
C SER A 199 -7.06 -12.22 -7.60
N SER A 200 -8.33 -12.60 -7.41
CA SER A 200 -8.74 -14.01 -7.37
C SER A 200 -9.06 -14.59 -8.76
N LEU A 201 -9.52 -13.76 -9.71
CA LEU A 201 -9.85 -14.22 -11.05
C LEU A 201 -8.58 -14.32 -11.91
N ASP A 202 -7.71 -13.32 -11.86
CA ASP A 202 -6.43 -13.32 -12.60
C ASP A 202 -5.48 -14.44 -12.14
N LYS A 203 -5.43 -14.73 -10.83
CA LYS A 203 -4.68 -15.89 -10.31
C LYS A 203 -5.29 -17.22 -10.76
N LYS A 204 -6.62 -17.36 -10.71
CA LYS A 204 -7.29 -18.58 -11.19
C LYS A 204 -7.15 -18.80 -12.69
N LEU A 205 -7.10 -17.71 -13.47
CA LEU A 205 -6.92 -17.75 -14.92
C LEU A 205 -5.46 -18.02 -15.32
N ALA A 206 -4.49 -17.53 -14.55
CA ALA A 206 -3.06 -17.84 -14.73
C ALA A 206 -2.74 -19.29 -14.32
N ASP A 207 -3.27 -19.76 -13.18
CA ASP A 207 -3.09 -21.15 -12.72
C ASP A 207 -3.78 -22.17 -13.63
N ALA A 208 -4.86 -21.77 -14.32
CA ALA A 208 -5.54 -22.59 -15.34
C ALA A 208 -4.89 -22.50 -16.73
N GLY A 209 -3.86 -21.66 -16.92
CA GLY A 209 -3.19 -21.45 -18.22
C GLY A 209 -4.07 -20.78 -19.29
N ILE A 210 -5.17 -20.14 -18.89
CA ILE A 210 -6.18 -19.57 -19.80
C ILE A 210 -5.81 -18.14 -20.22
N VAL A 211 -5.06 -17.40 -19.39
CA VAL A 211 -4.59 -16.05 -19.72
C VAL A 211 -3.08 -16.06 -19.96
N SER A 212 -2.68 -16.13 -21.23
CA SER A 212 -1.46 -15.46 -21.68
C SER A 212 -1.67 -13.97 -21.45
N GLY A 213 -0.79 -13.32 -20.67
CA GLY A 213 -0.91 -11.90 -20.30
C GLY A 213 -1.22 -10.99 -21.49
N GLY A 214 -2.50 -10.73 -21.71
CA GLY A 214 -3.01 -9.87 -22.76
C GLY A 214 -3.05 -8.44 -22.26
N SER A 215 -1.89 -7.82 -22.17
CA SER A 215 -1.81 -6.37 -22.36
C SER A 215 -2.19 -6.14 -23.82
N THR A 216 -3.22 -5.33 -24.07
CA THR A 216 -3.61 -4.80 -25.39
C THR A 216 -2.38 -4.65 -26.29
N SER A 217 -2.31 -5.47 -27.34
CA SER A 217 -1.09 -5.54 -28.14
C SER A 217 -0.92 -4.23 -28.91
N ALA A 218 0.32 -3.91 -29.25
CA ALA A 218 0.66 -2.71 -30.00
C ALA A 218 -0.07 -2.63 -31.36
N GLU A 219 -0.60 -3.75 -31.87
CA GLU A 219 -1.46 -3.79 -33.05
C GLU A 219 -2.82 -3.09 -32.84
N ASP A 220 -3.41 -3.15 -31.64
CA ASP A 220 -4.70 -2.51 -31.34
C ASP A 220 -4.59 -0.97 -31.23
N GLU A 221 -3.46 -0.46 -30.71
CA GLU A 221 -3.16 0.98 -30.70
C GLU A 221 -2.74 1.50 -32.09
N LEU A 222 -2.06 0.67 -32.90
CA LEU A 222 -1.73 1.02 -34.28
C LEU A 222 -3.01 1.16 -35.15
N ALA A 223 -4.00 0.28 -34.95
CA ALA A 223 -5.30 0.36 -35.63
C ALA A 223 -6.07 1.64 -35.25
N ARG A 224 -6.02 2.05 -33.97
CA ARG A 224 -6.64 3.30 -33.50
C ARG A 224 -5.97 4.56 -34.07
N ILE A 225 -4.65 4.53 -34.27
CA ILE A 225 -3.88 5.66 -34.82
C ILE A 225 -4.06 5.80 -36.34
N LEU A 226 -4.31 4.70 -37.05
CA LEU A 226 -4.44 4.68 -38.52
C LEU A 226 -5.88 4.88 -39.05
N GLY A 227 -6.89 4.95 -38.18
CA GLY A 227 -8.23 5.43 -38.52
C GLY A 227 -9.03 4.52 -39.46
N GLN A 228 -9.38 3.31 -39.01
CA GLN A 228 -10.61 2.62 -39.41
C GLN A 228 -11.54 2.46 -38.22
#